data_AF-A0AA38JBD2-F1
#
_entry.id   AF-A0AA38JBD2-F1
#
_cell.length_a   1.000
_cell.length_b   1.000
_cell.length_c   1.000
_cell.angle_alpha   90.00
_cell.angle_beta   90.00
_cell.angle_gamma   90.00
#
_symmetry.space_group_name_H-M   'P 1'
#
loop_
_entity.id
_entity.type
_entity.pdbx_description
1 polymer ?
#
loop_
_entity_poly.entity_id
_entity_poly.type
_entity_poly.pdbx_seq_one_letter_code
_entity_poly.pdbx_strand_id
1 'polypeptide(L)'
;MGSRRNKLKKAFSPPFQQSPPLAESNDDADLLDDLVAQLDSGNQTVQAESAQVIKDMQRQETVKDTKKDSKSRYQARQARKAAALAESYSPSNHETDARLMQEAKQEESDIKRICDELNVQIHEINPDGHCLYSAIADQLALLSIIPPVQANYAATRLAACNYIYSHPDDFIPFLPSTSGEDGPGALNAGIISPKEFEYYCQAIRDTSEWGGEPEILALSRAFNVPIHVIQSGQPPVVIHNPTGTPNDGDIRDKKVVRISYHRRMYGLGEHYNSLHPQSKISNLSHSIQNILT
;
A
#
# COMPACT_ATOMS: atom_id res chain seq x y z
N MET A 1 42.75 19.03 -85.00
CA MET A 1 41.45 19.17 -85.70
C MET A 1 40.47 19.84 -84.75
N GLY A 2 39.77 20.88 -85.21
CA GLY A 2 39.14 21.89 -84.37
C GLY A 2 37.71 21.61 -83.88
N SER A 3 37.39 22.27 -82.75
CA SER A 3 36.22 23.11 -82.45
C SER A 3 34.81 22.75 -82.98
N ARG A 4 33.82 22.69 -82.07
CA ARG A 4 32.56 23.50 -82.01
C ARG A 4 31.55 22.84 -81.03
N ARG A 5 31.20 23.45 -79.89
CA ARG A 5 30.07 24.41 -79.66
C ARG A 5 28.66 23.92 -80.05
N ASN A 6 27.77 23.79 -79.06
CA ASN A 6 26.51 24.55 -78.88
C ASN A 6 25.79 24.04 -77.61
N LYS A 7 25.50 24.82 -76.55
CA LYS A 7 24.63 26.01 -76.34
C LYS A 7 23.11 25.79 -76.56
N LEU A 8 22.41 25.70 -75.41
CA LEU A 8 21.19 26.43 -75.00
C LEU A 8 19.85 26.19 -75.73
N LYS A 9 18.80 25.80 -74.97
CA LYS A 9 17.59 26.60 -74.60
C LYS A 9 16.54 25.67 -73.90
N LYS A 10 16.12 25.99 -72.65
CA LYS A 10 14.79 26.56 -72.23
C LYS A 10 13.60 25.67 -72.65
N ALA A 11 12.59 25.31 -71.84
CA ALA A 11 12.05 25.83 -70.57
C ALA A 11 10.92 24.86 -70.09
N PHE A 12 10.36 25.16 -68.91
CA PHE A 12 9.09 24.71 -68.29
C PHE A 12 9.15 23.60 -67.23
N SER A 13 8.65 23.95 -66.04
CA SER A 13 8.62 23.19 -64.78
C SER A 13 7.26 22.44 -64.59
N PRO A 14 7.00 21.76 -63.45
CA PRO A 14 6.56 20.37 -63.33
C PRO A 14 5.02 20.23 -63.14
N PRO A 15 4.44 19.03 -62.88
CA PRO A 15 4.21 18.66 -61.47
C PRO A 15 4.08 17.15 -61.13
N PHE A 16 3.96 16.90 -59.82
CA PHE A 16 3.44 15.73 -59.09
C PHE A 16 4.32 14.49 -58.87
N GLN A 17 4.88 14.43 -57.66
CA GLN A 17 5.23 13.22 -56.93
C GLN A 17 4.01 12.31 -56.81
N GLN A 18 4.15 11.04 -57.23
CA GLN A 18 3.27 9.97 -56.80
C GLN A 18 3.78 9.46 -55.46
N SER A 19 2.91 9.49 -54.44
CA SER A 19 3.12 8.88 -53.14
C SER A 19 3.30 7.35 -53.29
N PRO A 20 4.21 6.72 -52.54
CA PRO A 20 4.27 5.25 -52.46
C PRO A 20 3.03 4.68 -51.74
N PRO A 21 2.72 3.38 -51.91
CA PRO A 21 1.48 2.79 -51.44
C PRO A 21 1.41 2.73 -49.91
N LEU A 22 0.18 2.89 -49.41
CA LEU A 22 -0.20 2.80 -47.99
C LEU A 22 0.28 1.47 -47.40
N ALA A 23 1.11 1.56 -46.36
CA ALA A 23 1.41 0.45 -45.48
C ALA A 23 0.17 0.12 -44.63
N GLU A 24 -0.20 -1.15 -44.59
CA GLU A 24 -1.15 -1.69 -43.62
C GLU A 24 -0.63 -1.37 -42.20
N SER A 25 -1.45 -0.68 -41.41
CA SER A 25 -1.06 -0.14 -40.10
C SER A 25 -0.91 -1.24 -39.05
N ASN A 26 0.13 -1.10 -38.22
CA ASN A 26 0.58 -1.99 -37.14
C ASN A 26 -0.22 -1.78 -35.83
N ASP A 27 -1.55 -1.57 -35.89
CA ASP A 27 -2.25 -0.96 -34.77
C ASP A 27 -2.41 -1.86 -33.52
N ASP A 28 -2.44 -3.20 -33.68
CA ASP A 28 -2.82 -4.11 -32.57
C ASP A 28 -1.71 -4.34 -31.52
N ALA A 29 -0.44 -4.29 -31.92
CA ALA A 29 0.67 -4.58 -31.01
C ALA A 29 1.02 -3.38 -30.12
N ASP A 30 0.93 -2.17 -30.67
CA ASP A 30 1.15 -0.92 -29.94
C ASP A 30 -0.04 -0.64 -28.99
N LEU A 31 -1.26 -1.04 -29.39
CA LEU A 31 -2.46 -0.96 -28.54
C LEU A 31 -2.35 -1.85 -27.29
N LEU A 32 -1.83 -3.08 -27.42
CA LEU A 32 -1.66 -3.98 -26.29
C LEU A 32 -0.60 -3.49 -25.30
N ASP A 33 0.45 -2.83 -25.78
CA ASP A 33 1.49 -2.24 -24.93
C ASP A 33 0.93 -1.08 -24.10
N ASP A 34 0.10 -0.23 -24.72
CA ASP A 34 -0.58 0.87 -24.03
C ASP A 34 -1.62 0.36 -23.01
N LEU A 35 -2.37 -0.68 -23.34
CA LEU A 35 -3.31 -1.32 -22.41
C LEU A 35 -2.61 -1.96 -21.20
N VAL A 36 -1.43 -2.56 -21.39
CA VAL A 36 -0.62 -3.08 -20.28
C VAL A 36 -0.09 -1.96 -19.41
N ALA A 37 0.37 -0.85 -20.00
CA ALA A 37 0.80 0.32 -19.23
C ALA A 37 -0.37 0.94 -18.43
N GLN A 38 -1.59 0.91 -18.98
CA GLN A 38 -2.81 1.35 -18.29
C GLN A 38 -3.20 0.43 -17.12
N LEU A 39 -2.98 -0.88 -17.23
CA LEU A 39 -3.16 -1.82 -16.12
C LEU A 39 -2.15 -1.60 -14.98
N ASP A 40 -0.96 -1.09 -15.29
CA ASP A 40 0.07 -0.73 -14.30
C ASP A 40 -0.13 0.69 -13.73
N SER A 41 -1.15 1.42 -14.19
CA SER A 41 -1.46 2.78 -13.69
C SER A 41 -2.15 2.73 -12.32
N GLY A 42 -1.94 3.74 -11.48
CA GLY A 42 -2.55 3.81 -10.14
C GLY A 42 -4.05 4.14 -10.11
N ASN A 43 -4.73 4.17 -11.27
CA ASN A 43 -6.15 4.51 -11.37
C ASN A 43 -7.01 3.26 -11.61
N GLN A 44 -7.78 2.89 -10.59
CA GLN A 44 -8.59 1.67 -10.57
C GLN A 44 -9.65 1.61 -11.68
N THR A 45 -10.19 2.75 -12.14
CA THR A 45 -11.15 2.77 -13.26
C THR A 45 -10.47 2.47 -14.59
N VAL A 46 -9.27 3.04 -14.80
CA VAL A 46 -8.46 2.82 -16.01
C VAL A 46 -7.97 1.37 -16.07
N GLN A 47 -7.58 0.80 -14.92
CA GLN A 47 -7.24 -0.61 -14.80
C GLN A 47 -8.43 -1.53 -15.16
N ALA A 48 -9.62 -1.24 -14.65
CA ALA A 48 -10.81 -2.04 -14.94
C ALA A 48 -11.22 -1.99 -16.41
N GLU A 49 -11.19 -0.80 -17.02
CA GLU A 49 -11.52 -0.60 -18.44
C GLU A 49 -10.49 -1.30 -19.36
N SER A 50 -9.20 -1.14 -19.09
CA SER A 50 -8.14 -1.80 -19.88
C SER A 50 -8.17 -3.33 -19.72
N ALA A 51 -8.46 -3.85 -18.53
CA ALA A 51 -8.64 -5.29 -18.30
C ALA A 51 -9.83 -5.84 -19.09
N GLN A 52 -10.93 -5.08 -19.17
CA GLN A 52 -12.12 -5.47 -19.92
C GLN A 52 -11.86 -5.48 -21.44
N VAL A 53 -11.15 -4.47 -21.96
CA VAL A 53 -10.76 -4.40 -23.37
C VAL A 53 -9.86 -5.58 -23.77
N ILE A 54 -8.88 -5.95 -22.93
CA ILE A 54 -8.01 -7.11 -23.18
C ILE A 54 -8.82 -8.42 -23.20
N LYS A 55 -9.81 -8.59 -22.31
CA LYS A 55 -10.71 -9.76 -22.31
C LYS A 55 -11.58 -9.82 -23.57
N ASP A 56 -12.07 -8.68 -24.04
CA ASP A 56 -12.89 -8.61 -25.25
C ASP A 56 -12.07 -8.84 -26.53
N MET A 57 -10.81 -8.39 -26.57
CA MET A 57 -9.86 -8.73 -27.65
C MET A 57 -9.59 -10.24 -27.73
N GLN A 58 -9.39 -10.91 -26.59
CA GLN A 58 -9.20 -12.37 -26.55
C GLN A 58 -10.44 -13.14 -27.04
N ARG A 59 -11.64 -12.64 -26.75
CA ARG A 59 -12.89 -13.21 -27.25
C ARG A 59 -13.02 -13.09 -28.77
N GLN A 60 -12.39 -12.09 -29.39
CA GLN A 60 -12.41 -11.88 -30.84
C GLN A 60 -11.30 -12.65 -31.58
N GLU A 61 -10.17 -12.98 -30.93
CA GLU A 61 -9.02 -13.66 -31.54
C GLU A 61 -9.21 -15.16 -31.84
N THR A 62 -10.34 -15.78 -31.47
CA THR A 62 -10.55 -17.24 -31.62
C THR A 62 -10.70 -17.75 -33.07
N VAL A 63 -10.36 -16.98 -34.12
CA VAL A 63 -10.62 -17.34 -35.53
C VAL A 63 -9.45 -17.15 -36.51
N LYS A 64 -8.21 -16.81 -36.09
CA LYS A 64 -7.10 -16.63 -37.05
C LYS A 64 -5.87 -17.50 -36.74
N ASP A 65 -5.77 -18.62 -37.45
CA ASP A 65 -4.56 -19.45 -37.51
C ASP A 65 -3.54 -18.79 -38.46
N THR A 66 -2.44 -18.26 -37.92
CA THR A 66 -1.39 -17.60 -38.72
C THR A 66 -0.01 -18.19 -38.48
N LYS A 67 0.76 -18.29 -39.58
CA LYS A 67 2.03 -19.03 -39.71
C LYS A 67 3.11 -18.61 -38.69
N LYS A 68 3.97 -19.59 -38.36
CA LYS A 68 5.11 -19.50 -37.44
C LYS A 68 6.21 -18.53 -37.91
N ASP A 69 6.02 -17.24 -37.65
CA ASP A 69 7.08 -16.23 -37.67
C ASP A 69 7.62 -15.99 -36.24
N SER A 70 8.82 -15.44 -36.13
CA SER A 70 9.41 -14.97 -34.88
C SER A 70 8.59 -13.83 -34.26
N LYS A 71 7.99 -12.96 -35.08
CA LYS A 71 7.16 -11.82 -34.66
C LYS A 71 5.82 -12.23 -34.05
N SER A 72 5.17 -13.26 -34.60
CA SER A 72 3.91 -13.79 -34.04
C SER A 72 4.11 -14.48 -32.68
N ARG A 73 5.29 -15.07 -32.44
CA ARG A 73 5.66 -15.61 -31.12
C ARG A 73 5.83 -14.53 -30.05
N TYR A 74 6.36 -13.36 -30.43
CA TYR A 74 6.48 -12.22 -29.52
C TYR A 74 5.12 -11.65 -29.15
N GLN A 75 4.24 -11.43 -30.14
CA GLN A 75 2.86 -10.97 -29.91
C GLN A 75 2.07 -11.97 -29.05
N ALA A 76 2.18 -13.27 -29.32
CA ALA A 76 1.54 -14.28 -28.47
C ALA A 76 2.06 -14.29 -27.03
N ARG A 77 3.35 -13.99 -26.81
CA ARG A 77 3.91 -13.84 -25.45
C ARG A 77 3.40 -12.58 -24.76
N GLN A 78 3.32 -11.46 -25.46
CA GLN A 78 2.75 -10.19 -24.97
C GLN A 78 1.28 -10.41 -24.59
N ALA A 79 0.47 -10.97 -25.49
CA ALA A 79 -0.95 -11.23 -25.28
C ALA A 79 -1.19 -12.18 -24.10
N ARG A 80 -0.39 -13.24 -23.93
CA ARG A 80 -0.47 -14.12 -22.74
C ARG A 80 -0.13 -13.40 -21.44
N LYS A 81 0.85 -12.50 -21.47
CA LYS A 81 1.23 -11.70 -20.30
C LYS A 81 0.11 -10.71 -19.94
N ALA A 82 -0.45 -10.02 -20.93
CA ALA A 82 -1.59 -9.13 -20.78
C ALA A 82 -2.84 -9.88 -20.28
N ALA A 83 -3.08 -11.10 -20.78
CA ALA A 83 -4.17 -11.98 -20.34
C ALA A 83 -4.07 -12.33 -18.85
N ALA A 84 -2.90 -12.82 -18.42
CA ALA A 84 -2.66 -13.17 -17.04
C ALA A 84 -2.79 -11.95 -16.11
N LEU A 85 -2.36 -10.77 -16.58
CA LEU A 85 -2.54 -9.53 -15.85
C LEU A 85 -4.03 -9.16 -15.75
N ALA A 86 -4.76 -9.16 -16.87
CA ALA A 86 -6.19 -8.83 -16.91
C ALA A 86 -7.08 -9.83 -16.14
N GLU A 87 -6.67 -11.09 -16.01
CA GLU A 87 -7.35 -12.07 -15.14
C GLU A 87 -7.17 -11.76 -13.66
N SER A 88 -6.01 -11.20 -13.26
CA SER A 88 -5.80 -10.73 -11.88
C SER A 88 -6.68 -9.53 -11.52
N TYR A 89 -7.09 -8.76 -12.53
CA TYR A 89 -8.09 -7.69 -12.41
C TYR A 89 -9.50 -8.27 -12.67
N SER A 90 -10.09 -8.83 -11.62
CA SER A 90 -11.53 -9.11 -11.60
C SER A 90 -12.29 -7.79 -11.80
N PRO A 91 -13.37 -7.74 -12.62
CA PRO A 91 -14.22 -6.55 -12.66
C PRO A 91 -14.68 -6.26 -11.23
N SER A 92 -14.46 -5.03 -10.76
CA SER A 92 -14.96 -4.62 -9.45
C SER A 92 -16.47 -4.75 -9.49
N ASN A 93 -17.02 -5.61 -8.63
CA ASN A 93 -18.45 -5.71 -8.54
C ASN A 93 -18.90 -4.42 -7.84
N HIS A 94 -19.76 -3.63 -8.48
CA HIS A 94 -20.31 -2.42 -7.86
C HIS A 94 -20.87 -2.68 -6.45
N GLU A 95 -21.38 -3.90 -6.20
CA GLU A 95 -21.83 -4.37 -4.89
C GLU A 95 -20.68 -4.61 -3.89
N THR A 96 -19.52 -5.12 -4.34
CA THR A 96 -18.34 -5.25 -3.47
C THR A 96 -17.75 -3.89 -3.11
N ASP A 97 -17.70 -2.96 -4.07
CA ASP A 97 -17.18 -1.61 -3.84
C ASP A 97 -18.10 -0.82 -2.90
N ALA A 98 -19.42 -0.92 -3.09
CA ALA A 98 -20.39 -0.34 -2.19
C ALA A 98 -20.26 -0.90 -0.76
N ARG A 99 -20.04 -2.22 -0.62
CA ARG A 99 -19.83 -2.84 0.69
C ARG A 99 -18.53 -2.36 1.34
N LEU A 100 -17.42 -2.29 0.59
CA LEU A 100 -16.14 -1.80 1.09
C LEU A 100 -16.22 -0.33 1.53
N MET A 101 -16.91 0.51 0.75
CA MET A 101 -17.14 1.91 1.11
C MET A 101 -17.98 2.04 2.39
N GLN A 102 -18.99 1.18 2.55
CA GLN A 102 -19.81 1.15 3.76
C GLN A 102 -19.01 0.66 4.97
N GLU A 103 -18.18 -0.37 4.82
CA GLU A 103 -17.25 -0.86 5.85
C GLU A 103 -16.27 0.24 6.27
N ALA A 104 -15.67 0.96 5.32
CA ALA A 104 -14.74 2.05 5.61
C ALA A 104 -15.42 3.21 6.35
N LYS A 105 -16.63 3.58 5.95
CA LYS A 105 -17.42 4.62 6.63
C LYS A 105 -17.81 4.21 8.05
N GLN A 106 -18.15 2.94 8.24
CA GLN A 106 -18.45 2.40 9.56
C GLN A 106 -17.20 2.44 10.45
N GLU A 107 -16.05 2.01 9.92
CA GLU A 107 -14.76 2.06 10.60
C GLU A 107 -14.41 3.47 11.08
N GLU A 108 -14.51 4.46 10.18
CA GLU A 108 -14.26 5.86 10.50
C GLU A 108 -15.20 6.34 11.62
N SER A 109 -16.48 5.98 11.55
CA SER A 109 -17.48 6.40 12.55
C SER A 109 -17.22 5.80 13.94
N ASP A 110 -16.80 4.54 14.00
CA ASP A 110 -16.52 3.84 15.25
C ASP A 110 -15.26 4.42 15.92
N ILE A 111 -14.19 4.58 15.14
CA ILE A 111 -12.93 5.16 15.64
C ILE A 111 -13.17 6.60 16.09
N LYS A 112 -13.90 7.40 15.31
CA LYS A 112 -14.22 8.78 15.68
C LYS A 112 -14.97 8.86 17.01
N ARG A 113 -15.97 8.00 17.22
CA ARG A 113 -16.71 7.96 18.50
C ARG A 113 -15.78 7.72 19.69
N ILE A 114 -14.87 6.75 19.59
CA ILE A 114 -13.94 6.42 20.68
C ILE A 114 -12.95 7.58 20.90
N CYS A 115 -12.48 8.21 19.82
CA CYS A 115 -11.63 9.41 19.89
C CYS A 115 -12.33 10.56 20.64
N ASP A 116 -13.61 10.81 20.35
CA ASP A 116 -14.41 11.84 21.01
C ASP A 116 -14.58 11.52 22.52
N GLU A 117 -14.86 10.26 22.88
CA GLU A 117 -14.96 9.82 24.28
C GLU A 117 -13.65 10.00 25.07
N LEU A 118 -12.51 9.85 24.38
CA LEU A 118 -11.16 10.03 24.95
C LEU A 118 -10.63 11.47 24.81
N ASN A 119 -11.38 12.38 24.19
CA ASN A 119 -10.97 13.75 23.87
C ASN A 119 -9.66 13.82 23.07
N VAL A 120 -9.51 12.94 22.08
CA VAL A 120 -8.39 12.91 21.13
C VAL A 120 -8.89 13.06 19.69
N GLN A 121 -8.00 13.42 18.78
CA GLN A 121 -8.27 13.58 17.36
C GLN A 121 -7.16 12.90 16.56
N ILE A 122 -7.53 12.41 15.37
CA ILE A 122 -6.59 11.78 14.45
C ILE A 122 -5.59 12.82 13.94
N HIS A 123 -4.30 12.49 14.09
CA HIS A 123 -3.20 13.15 13.43
C HIS A 123 -2.69 12.23 12.31
N GLU A 124 -2.92 12.65 11.08
CA GLU A 124 -2.61 11.86 9.89
C GLU A 124 -1.09 11.63 9.77
N ILE A 125 -0.72 10.37 9.64
CA ILE A 125 0.62 9.90 9.33
C ILE A 125 0.64 9.49 7.86
N ASN A 126 1.77 9.71 7.19
CA ASN A 126 1.94 9.33 5.79
C ASN A 126 1.63 7.83 5.60
N PRO A 127 0.81 7.46 4.60
CA PRO A 127 0.45 6.07 4.31
C PRO A 127 1.58 5.36 3.55
N ASP A 128 2.71 5.21 4.22
CA ASP A 128 3.85 4.42 3.78
C ASP A 128 4.02 3.17 4.65
N GLY A 129 4.97 2.30 4.30
CA GLY A 129 5.26 1.11 5.10
C GLY A 129 5.83 1.40 6.50
N HIS A 130 5.98 2.67 6.90
CA HIS A 130 6.51 3.09 8.19
C HIS A 130 5.43 3.66 9.12
N CYS A 131 4.16 3.69 8.71
CA CYS A 131 3.05 4.34 9.41
C CYS A 131 2.97 4.00 10.91
N LEU A 132 3.06 2.73 11.29
CA LEU A 132 3.05 2.30 12.70
C LEU A 132 4.16 2.98 13.52
N TYR A 133 5.38 2.88 13.02
CA TYR A 133 6.58 3.36 13.69
C TYR A 133 6.60 4.89 13.77
N SER A 134 6.14 5.56 12.72
CA SER A 134 5.96 7.01 12.67
C SER A 134 4.88 7.50 13.65
N ALA A 135 3.74 6.81 13.71
CA ALA A 135 2.65 7.14 14.64
C ALA A 135 3.09 7.03 16.11
N ILE A 136 3.81 5.96 16.47
CA ILE A 136 4.35 5.77 17.81
C ILE A 136 5.45 6.80 18.10
N ALA A 137 6.35 7.06 17.16
CA ALA A 137 7.42 8.04 17.35
C ALA A 137 6.87 9.44 17.66
N ASP A 138 5.85 9.88 16.92
CA ASP A 138 5.15 11.15 17.15
C ASP A 138 4.53 11.21 18.56
N GLN A 139 3.84 10.15 19.00
CA GLN A 139 3.29 10.05 20.36
C GLN A 139 4.38 10.09 21.45
N LEU A 140 5.50 9.40 21.24
CA LEU A 140 6.62 9.41 22.21
C LEU A 140 7.22 10.82 22.36
N ALA A 141 7.30 11.60 21.28
CA ALA A 141 7.68 13.01 21.35
C ALA A 141 6.62 13.86 22.07
N LEU A 142 5.34 13.67 21.75
CA LEU A 142 4.23 14.38 22.38
C LEU A 142 4.22 14.19 23.91
N LEU A 143 4.52 12.98 24.38
CA LEU A 143 4.61 12.62 25.79
C LEU A 143 5.96 12.98 26.42
N SER A 144 6.89 13.57 25.66
CA SER A 144 8.25 13.91 26.10
C SER A 144 9.05 12.72 26.64
N ILE A 145 8.75 11.51 26.14
CA ILE A 145 9.49 10.27 26.45
C ILE A 145 10.82 10.28 25.69
N ILE A 146 10.79 10.75 24.45
CA ILE A 146 11.98 10.97 23.62
C ILE A 146 12.01 12.42 23.10
N PRO A 147 13.18 12.98 22.79
CA PRO A 147 13.29 14.28 22.14
C PRO A 147 12.68 14.26 20.73
N PRO A 148 12.04 15.34 20.25
CA PRO A 148 11.48 15.41 18.90
C PRO A 148 12.47 15.10 17.77
N VAL A 149 13.75 15.42 17.96
CA VAL A 149 14.83 15.12 16.99
C VAL A 149 15.03 13.61 16.80
N GLN A 150 14.69 12.80 17.81
CA GLN A 150 14.80 11.34 17.79
C GLN A 150 13.48 10.66 17.45
N ALA A 151 12.37 11.41 17.36
CA ALA A 151 11.05 10.89 17.05
C ALA A 151 10.87 10.69 15.55
N ASN A 152 11.47 9.62 15.04
CA ASN A 152 11.34 9.18 13.66
C ASN A 152 11.16 7.66 13.60
N TYR A 153 10.64 7.16 12.48
CA TYR A 153 10.38 5.74 12.30
C TYR A 153 11.64 4.86 12.44
N ALA A 154 12.82 5.37 12.08
CA ALA A 154 14.05 4.60 12.13
C ALA A 154 14.47 4.31 13.58
N ALA A 155 14.31 5.29 14.46
CA ALA A 155 14.57 5.13 15.89
C ALA A 155 13.59 4.13 16.54
N THR A 156 12.30 4.21 16.22
CA THR A 156 11.30 3.25 16.74
C THR A 156 11.48 1.85 16.15
N ARG A 157 11.79 1.71 14.85
CA ARG A 157 12.17 0.40 14.26
C ARG A 157 13.36 -0.23 14.95
N LEU A 158 14.41 0.54 15.19
CA LEU A 158 15.59 0.07 15.91
C LEU A 158 15.25 -0.36 17.35
N ALA A 159 14.41 0.40 18.06
CA ALA A 159 13.97 0.07 19.41
C ALA A 159 13.16 -1.24 19.44
N ALA A 160 12.19 -1.40 18.52
CA ALA A 160 11.40 -2.62 18.38
C ALA A 160 12.30 -3.83 18.09
N CYS A 161 13.17 -3.73 17.07
CA CYS A 161 14.15 -4.76 16.72
C CYS A 161 15.02 -5.17 17.90
N ASN A 162 15.64 -4.21 18.59
CA ASN A 162 16.51 -4.51 19.72
C ASN A 162 15.77 -5.21 20.86
N TYR A 163 14.52 -4.80 21.13
CA TYR A 163 13.72 -5.40 22.19
C TYR A 163 13.30 -6.83 21.82
N ILE A 164 12.76 -7.05 20.62
CA ILE A 164 12.37 -8.37 20.12
C ILE A 164 13.57 -9.32 20.14
N TYR A 165 14.70 -8.88 19.59
CA TYR A 165 15.93 -9.67 19.50
C TYR A 165 16.46 -10.10 20.88
N SER A 166 16.29 -9.28 21.91
CA SER A 166 16.74 -9.57 23.27
C SER A 166 15.76 -10.40 24.11
N HIS A 167 14.53 -10.62 23.62
CA HIS A 167 13.47 -11.36 24.32
C HIS A 167 12.78 -12.38 23.41
N PRO A 168 13.52 -13.27 22.73
CA PRO A 168 12.98 -14.15 21.69
C PRO A 168 11.79 -15.00 22.16
N ASP A 169 11.83 -15.52 23.38
CA ASP A 169 10.78 -16.40 23.93
C ASP A 169 9.41 -15.71 24.03
N ASP A 170 9.37 -14.38 24.18
CA ASP A 170 8.13 -13.61 24.27
C ASP A 170 7.50 -13.35 22.89
N PHE A 171 8.29 -13.40 21.82
CA PHE A 171 7.87 -12.95 20.49
C PHE A 171 7.78 -14.07 19.46
N ILE A 172 8.72 -15.03 19.48
CA ILE A 172 8.79 -16.15 18.52
C ILE A 172 7.43 -16.82 18.26
N PRO A 173 6.56 -17.07 19.25
CA PRO A 173 5.24 -17.69 19.02
C PRO A 173 4.28 -16.87 18.14
N PHE A 174 4.52 -15.57 17.99
CA PHE A 174 3.66 -14.64 17.26
C PHE A 174 4.25 -14.16 15.94
N LEU A 175 5.48 -14.57 15.61
CA LEU A 175 6.15 -14.13 14.39
C LEU A 175 5.75 -14.99 13.18
N PRO A 176 5.54 -14.37 12.01
CA PRO A 176 5.21 -15.12 10.80
C PRO A 176 6.42 -15.95 10.35
N SER A 177 6.23 -17.25 10.13
CA SER A 177 7.24 -18.09 9.47
C SER A 177 7.34 -17.72 7.99
N THR A 178 8.57 -17.50 7.50
CA THR A 178 8.87 -17.16 6.09
C THR A 178 8.34 -18.18 5.09
N SER A 179 8.12 -19.41 5.56
CA SER A 179 7.65 -20.53 4.73
C SER A 179 6.12 -20.66 4.74
N GLY A 180 5.40 -19.88 5.56
CA GLY A 180 3.99 -20.13 5.85
C GLY A 180 3.78 -21.44 6.60
N GLU A 181 2.55 -21.69 7.04
CA GLU A 181 2.18 -22.95 7.73
C GLU A 181 2.41 -24.19 6.83
N ASP A 182 2.39 -24.00 5.50
CA ASP A 182 2.46 -25.06 4.48
C ASP A 182 3.82 -25.18 3.74
N GLY A 183 4.85 -24.43 4.15
CA GLY A 183 6.12 -24.40 3.41
C GLY A 183 7.09 -25.54 3.72
N PRO A 184 7.99 -25.88 2.77
CA PRO A 184 9.00 -26.93 2.97
C PRO A 184 10.01 -26.50 4.03
N GLY A 185 9.94 -27.13 5.21
CA GLY A 185 10.79 -26.79 6.36
C GLY A 185 10.03 -26.41 7.63
N ALA A 186 8.69 -26.41 7.61
CA ALA A 186 7.83 -26.27 8.78
C ALA A 186 8.02 -27.49 9.73
N LEU A 187 9.11 -27.46 10.51
CA LEU A 187 9.40 -28.48 11.51
C LEU A 187 8.55 -28.19 12.75
N ASN A 188 7.35 -28.77 12.77
CA ASN A 188 6.40 -28.80 13.87
C ASN A 188 5.88 -27.41 14.31
N ALA A 189 4.61 -27.16 14.00
CA ALA A 189 3.81 -26.03 14.45
C ALA A 189 4.34 -24.64 14.05
N GLY A 190 4.61 -24.36 12.77
CA GLY A 190 4.71 -22.98 12.26
C GLY A 190 5.70 -22.01 12.95
N ILE A 191 6.56 -22.49 13.86
CA ILE A 191 7.46 -21.68 14.66
C ILE A 191 8.67 -21.28 13.81
N ILE A 192 9.00 -20.00 13.84
CA ILE A 192 10.14 -19.41 13.12
C ILE A 192 11.47 -20.01 13.61
N SER A 193 12.37 -20.37 12.68
CA SER A 193 13.70 -20.86 13.05
C SER A 193 14.60 -19.70 13.55
N PRO A 194 15.69 -19.98 14.30
CA PRO A 194 16.60 -18.93 14.78
C PRO A 194 17.15 -18.02 13.66
N LYS A 195 17.42 -18.59 12.48
CA LYS A 195 17.93 -17.83 11.32
C LYS A 195 16.84 -16.93 10.71
N GLU A 196 15.61 -17.42 10.62
CA GLU A 196 14.49 -16.62 10.14
C GLU A 196 14.13 -15.52 11.16
N PHE A 197 14.26 -15.79 12.45
CA PHE A 197 14.11 -14.78 13.50
C PHE A 197 15.13 -13.64 13.37
N GLU A 198 16.40 -13.97 13.12
CA GLU A 198 17.42 -12.95 12.82
C GLU A 198 17.07 -12.14 11.58
N TYR A 199 16.58 -12.79 10.53
CA TYR A 199 16.12 -12.12 9.31
C TYR A 199 14.92 -11.21 9.57
N TYR A 200 13.94 -11.67 10.35
CA TYR A 200 12.79 -10.88 10.77
C TYR A 200 13.23 -9.59 11.47
N CYS A 201 14.12 -9.71 12.47
CA CYS A 201 14.64 -8.56 13.20
C CYS A 201 15.37 -7.57 12.27
N GLN A 202 16.14 -8.06 11.30
CA GLN A 202 16.79 -7.21 10.30
C GLN A 202 15.77 -6.54 9.37
N ALA A 203 14.77 -7.28 8.89
CA ALA A 203 13.74 -6.76 8.01
C ALA A 203 12.96 -5.61 8.67
N ILE A 204 12.47 -5.80 9.90
CA ILE A 204 11.75 -4.73 10.61
C ILE A 204 12.63 -3.50 10.85
N ARG A 205 13.95 -3.67 11.02
CA ARG A 205 14.89 -2.56 11.24
C ARG A 205 15.23 -1.80 9.95
N ASP A 206 15.52 -2.53 8.88
CA ASP A 206 16.23 -2.02 7.71
C ASP A 206 15.32 -1.77 6.50
N THR A 207 14.06 -2.22 6.53
CA THR A 207 13.13 -2.09 5.40
C THR A 207 11.85 -1.32 5.78
N SER A 208 10.94 -1.20 4.81
CA SER A 208 9.58 -0.69 5.00
C SER A 208 8.57 -1.81 5.31
N GLU A 209 9.01 -2.93 5.90
CA GLU A 209 8.11 -4.00 6.33
C GLU A 209 7.07 -3.42 7.30
N TRP A 210 5.81 -3.75 7.10
CA TRP A 210 4.72 -3.29 7.97
C TRP A 210 4.89 -3.92 9.35
N GLY A 211 4.73 -3.12 10.40
CA GLY A 211 4.74 -3.65 11.76
C GLY A 211 3.33 -4.00 12.23
N GLY A 212 3.24 -4.80 13.30
CA GLY A 212 1.97 -5.18 13.90
C GLY A 212 2.04 -5.32 15.41
N GLU A 213 1.23 -6.24 15.93
CA GLU A 213 1.10 -6.53 17.36
C GLU A 213 2.43 -6.84 18.08
N PRO A 214 3.36 -7.66 17.51
CA PRO A 214 4.65 -7.91 18.15
C PRO A 214 5.47 -6.63 18.32
N GLU A 215 5.51 -5.77 17.31
CA GLU A 215 6.26 -4.51 17.34
C GLU A 215 5.65 -3.51 18.33
N ILE A 216 4.31 -3.43 18.40
CA ILE A 216 3.62 -2.57 19.36
C ILE A 216 3.95 -3.01 20.79
N LEU A 217 3.87 -4.30 21.07
CA LEU A 217 4.21 -4.84 22.39
C LEU A 217 5.69 -4.59 22.73
N ALA A 218 6.60 -4.82 21.77
CA ALA A 218 8.02 -4.55 21.93
C ALA A 218 8.29 -3.08 22.23
N LEU A 219 7.66 -2.15 21.53
CA LEU A 219 7.80 -0.71 21.74
C LEU A 219 7.23 -0.27 23.10
N SER A 220 6.08 -0.81 23.50
CA SER A 220 5.50 -0.55 24.83
C SER A 220 6.48 -0.91 25.93
N ARG A 221 7.11 -2.08 25.83
CA ARG A 221 8.09 -2.56 26.80
C ARG A 221 9.44 -1.83 26.72
N ALA A 222 9.92 -1.52 25.51
CA ALA A 222 11.18 -0.81 25.30
C ALA A 222 11.18 0.61 25.87
N PHE A 223 10.06 1.33 25.70
CA PHE A 223 9.90 2.69 26.23
C PHE A 223 9.21 2.73 27.59
N ASN A 224 8.82 1.58 28.13
CA ASN A 224 8.11 1.44 29.40
C ASN A 224 6.87 2.35 29.49
N VAL A 225 6.06 2.34 28.44
CA VAL A 225 4.84 3.14 28.33
C VAL A 225 3.71 2.29 27.74
N PRO A 226 2.47 2.34 28.27
CA PRO A 226 1.35 1.67 27.65
C PRO A 226 1.04 2.25 26.27
N ILE A 227 0.69 1.38 25.32
CA ILE A 227 0.22 1.76 23.99
C ILE A 227 -1.23 1.32 23.85
N HIS A 228 -2.12 2.25 23.51
CA HIS A 228 -3.53 1.99 23.24
C HIS A 228 -3.79 2.13 21.75
N VAL A 229 -4.29 1.05 21.13
CA VAL A 229 -4.67 1.01 19.72
C VAL A 229 -6.18 1.10 19.61
N ILE A 230 -6.68 2.20 19.05
CA ILE A 230 -8.11 2.42 18.80
C ILE A 230 -8.47 1.82 17.43
N GLN A 231 -9.53 1.02 17.38
CA GLN A 231 -9.97 0.34 16.16
C GLN A 231 -11.50 0.19 16.12
N SER A 232 -12.07 -0.09 14.94
CA SER A 232 -13.50 -0.40 14.77
C SER A 232 -13.88 -1.83 15.23
N GLY A 233 -12.90 -2.65 15.62
CA GLY A 233 -13.08 -4.02 16.10
C GLY A 233 -13.56 -4.15 17.55
N GLN A 234 -13.64 -5.40 18.01
CA GLN A 234 -13.83 -5.74 19.43
C GLN A 234 -12.55 -6.45 19.94
N PRO A 235 -11.90 -5.93 21.00
CA PRO A 235 -12.25 -4.72 21.73
C PRO A 235 -11.98 -3.43 20.91
N PRO A 236 -12.71 -2.33 21.21
CA PRO A 236 -12.54 -1.03 20.52
C PRO A 236 -11.19 -0.37 20.84
N VAL A 237 -10.58 -0.74 21.96
CA VAL A 237 -9.23 -0.33 22.36
C VAL A 237 -8.46 -1.58 22.72
N VAL A 238 -7.37 -1.86 22.00
CA VAL A 238 -6.40 -2.90 22.35
C VAL A 238 -5.31 -2.25 23.20
N ILE A 239 -5.01 -2.84 24.36
CA ILE A 239 -4.07 -2.28 25.33
C ILE A 239 -2.82 -3.15 25.34
N HIS A 240 -1.68 -2.52 25.11
CA HIS A 240 -0.36 -3.12 25.24
C HIS A 240 0.33 -2.49 26.44
N ASN A 241 0.60 -3.34 27.44
CA ASN A 241 1.19 -2.93 28.69
C ASN A 241 2.70 -3.26 28.72
N PRO A 242 3.53 -2.41 29.35
CA PRO A 242 4.93 -2.72 29.59
C PRO A 242 5.08 -3.89 30.59
N THR A 243 6.30 -4.41 30.70
CA THR A 243 6.59 -5.53 31.59
C THR A 243 6.34 -5.14 33.05
N GLY A 244 5.57 -5.96 33.77
CA GLY A 244 5.32 -5.76 35.21
C GLY A 244 4.13 -4.87 35.57
N THR A 245 3.30 -4.46 34.60
CA THR A 245 2.00 -3.81 34.85
C THR A 245 0.86 -4.81 34.58
N PRO A 246 0.34 -5.51 35.60
CA PRO A 246 -0.55 -6.65 35.43
C PRO A 246 -2.01 -6.28 35.14
N ASN A 247 -2.39 -5.01 35.31
CA ASN A 247 -3.75 -4.54 35.06
C ASN A 247 -3.74 -3.55 33.89
N ASP A 248 -4.72 -3.70 33.01
CA ASP A 248 -5.09 -2.68 32.04
C ASP A 248 -5.35 -1.38 32.80
N GLY A 249 -4.49 -0.39 32.57
CA GLY A 249 -4.60 0.92 33.19
C GLY A 249 -5.90 1.63 32.82
N ASP A 250 -6.13 2.81 33.38
CA ASP A 250 -7.26 3.64 32.95
C ASP A 250 -7.09 4.02 31.47
N ILE A 251 -8.05 3.64 30.62
CA ILE A 251 -8.08 4.00 29.19
C ILE A 251 -8.03 5.52 28.96
N ARG A 252 -8.35 6.32 29.98
CA ARG A 252 -8.31 7.80 29.98
C ARG A 252 -7.00 8.38 30.52
N ASP A 253 -6.02 7.56 30.89
CA ASP A 253 -4.72 8.04 31.38
C ASP A 253 -4.05 8.92 30.31
N LYS A 254 -3.50 10.07 30.70
CA LYS A 254 -2.83 11.00 29.79
C LYS A 254 -1.40 10.57 29.46
N LYS A 255 -0.83 9.63 30.21
CA LYS A 255 0.54 9.13 30.04
C LYS A 255 0.59 7.79 29.30
N VAL A 256 -0.17 7.71 28.21
CA VAL A 256 -0.20 6.54 27.32
C VAL A 256 -0.09 6.99 25.88
N VAL A 257 0.62 6.21 25.08
CA VAL A 257 0.71 6.41 23.63
C VAL A 257 -0.61 5.98 23.03
N ARG A 258 -1.24 6.85 22.22
CA ARG A 258 -2.50 6.53 21.54
C ARG A 258 -2.31 6.56 20.03
N ILE A 259 -2.64 5.45 19.38
CA ILE A 259 -2.67 5.33 17.93
C ILE A 259 -4.03 4.78 17.48
N SER A 260 -4.42 5.06 16.25
CA SER A 260 -5.62 4.47 15.64
C SER A 260 -5.22 3.55 14.50
N TYR A 261 -5.88 2.40 14.42
CA TYR A 261 -5.69 1.38 13.39
C TYR A 261 -6.88 1.38 12.43
N HIS A 262 -6.58 1.45 11.14
CA HIS A 262 -7.55 1.55 10.05
C HIS A 262 -7.26 0.46 9.04
N ARG A 263 -8.23 -0.41 8.75
CA ARG A 263 -8.07 -1.54 7.83
C ARG A 263 -8.66 -1.25 6.46
N ARG A 264 -9.64 -0.34 6.38
CA ARG A 264 -10.46 -0.08 5.19
C ARG A 264 -10.39 1.37 4.71
N MET A 265 -9.88 2.29 5.54
CA MET A 265 -9.81 3.71 5.22
C MET A 265 -8.88 4.03 4.03
N TYR A 266 -7.80 3.27 3.83
CA TYR A 266 -6.83 3.50 2.76
C TYR A 266 -6.91 2.38 1.71
N GLY A 267 -6.98 2.74 0.43
CA GLY A 267 -7.08 1.78 -0.67
C GLY A 267 -5.91 0.79 -0.77
N LEU A 268 -4.82 1.00 -0.02
CA LEU A 268 -3.63 0.16 0.04
C LEU A 268 -3.65 -0.86 1.19
N GLY A 269 -4.65 -0.84 2.09
CA GLY A 269 -4.78 -1.78 3.20
C GLY A 269 -4.65 -1.13 4.58
N GLU A 270 -3.94 -1.82 5.48
CA GLU A 270 -3.82 -1.49 6.90
C GLU A 270 -2.96 -0.24 7.13
N HIS A 271 -3.39 0.64 8.03
CA HIS A 271 -2.71 1.91 8.31
C HIS A 271 -2.86 2.33 9.77
N TYR A 272 -1.83 3.01 10.27
CA TYR A 272 -1.81 3.59 11.61
C TYR A 272 -1.65 5.10 11.57
N ASN A 273 -2.47 5.79 12.36
CA ASN A 273 -2.36 7.23 12.62
C ASN A 273 -2.08 7.51 14.10
N SER A 274 -1.47 8.65 14.38
CA SER A 274 -1.26 9.15 15.75
C SER A 274 -2.55 9.81 16.28
N LEU A 275 -2.73 9.87 17.60
CA LEU A 275 -3.90 10.50 18.22
C LEU A 275 -3.49 11.63 19.16
N HIS A 276 -3.78 12.87 18.77
CA HIS A 276 -3.43 14.06 19.55
C HIS A 276 -4.59 14.49 20.45
N PRO A 277 -4.33 15.10 21.63
CA PRO A 277 -5.38 15.71 22.43
C PRO A 277 -6.18 16.73 21.61
N GLN A 278 -7.52 16.69 21.71
CA GLN A 278 -8.36 17.72 21.10
C GLN A 278 -8.03 19.09 21.73
N SER A 279 -7.86 20.10 20.89
CA SER A 279 -7.66 21.46 21.36
C SER A 279 -8.91 21.95 22.11
N LYS A 280 -8.76 22.83 23.11
CA LYS A 280 -9.93 23.43 23.78
C LYS A 280 -10.87 24.18 22.83
N ILE A 281 -10.35 24.63 21.67
CA ILE A 281 -11.09 25.36 20.64
C ILE A 281 -11.96 24.39 19.83
N SER A 282 -11.46 23.21 19.48
CA SER A 282 -12.23 22.17 18.78
C SER A 282 -13.38 21.64 19.64
N ASN A 283 -13.18 21.50 20.95
CA ASN A 283 -14.24 21.07 21.88
C ASN A 283 -15.41 22.07 21.95
N LEU A 284 -15.10 23.37 21.85
CA LEU A 284 -16.12 24.43 21.84
C LEU A 284 -16.94 24.39 20.53
N SER A 285 -16.27 24.20 19.39
CA SER A 285 -16.93 24.09 18.08
C SER A 285 -17.87 22.88 18.00
N HIS A 286 -17.42 21.71 18.48
CA HIS A 286 -18.24 20.50 18.50
C HIS A 286 -19.45 20.63 19.43
N SER A 287 -19.27 21.25 20.60
CA SER A 287 -20.38 21.49 21.53
C SER A 287 -21.43 22.42 20.92
N ILE A 288 -21.02 23.44 20.17
CA ILE A 288 -21.95 24.38 19.50
C ILE A 288 -22.69 23.69 18.35
N GLN A 289 -22.03 22.83 17.56
CA GLN A 289 -22.69 22.08 16.48
C GLN A 289 -23.73 21.07 17.00
N ASN A 290 -23.43 20.37 18.11
CA ASN A 290 -24.38 19.43 18.73
C ASN A 290 -25.60 20.11 19.40
N ILE A 291 -25.52 21.42 19.68
CA ILE A 291 -26.65 22.20 20.20
C ILE A 291 -27.52 22.76 19.06
N LEU A 292 -26.98 22.85 17.85
CA LEU A 292 -27.63 23.42 16.67
C LEU A 292 -28.26 22.36 15.73
N THR A 293 -28.23 21.08 16.12
CA THR A 293 -28.88 19.96 15.42
C THR A 293 -29.94 19.33 16.31
#